data_AF-A0A2E0ZJP9-F1
#
_entry.id   AF-A0A2E0ZJP9-F1
#
_cell.length_a   1.000
_cell.length_b   1.000
_cell.length_c   1.000
_cell.angle_alpha   90.00
_cell.angle_beta   90.00
_cell.angle_gamma   90.00
#
_symmetry.space_group_name_H-M   'P 1'
#
loop_
_entity.id
_entity.type
_entity.pdbx_description
1 polymer ?
#
loop_
_entity_poly.entity_id
_entity_poly.type
_entity_poly.pdbx_seq_one_letter_code
_entity_poly.pdbx_strand_id
1 'polypeptide(L)'
;MVEIYTGLLPAEEIPYNGHVVDNREDYISIRQLIYDALSQDAEVQVFVRTRVCDGWFWDIEEYFAEIRVINYSPFERLKQKLNIQSFPSDFPLSSEDVVQLGILDLLDPLNPVTDVKKWIVEHLLGEIWATSMPSWDHFSKLVHWFVEVEGEPSPSLSAFTDQIIKGWCSEGPGSLRSAYSRLLENPKKNAISLLTWSALSPYDEFREDWLADETWFSPVLVDLAGKIDTIVLPINIRRKLDPKIQSYWNSKLQGLIDD
;
A
#
# COMPACT_ATOMS: atom_id res chain seq x y z
N MET A 1 -4.84 -40.80 0.86
CA MET A 1 -5.63 -39.66 0.33
C MET A 1 -4.69 -38.74 -0.44
N VAL A 2 -5.04 -38.34 -1.65
CA VAL A 2 -4.17 -37.50 -2.50
C VAL A 2 -4.78 -36.10 -2.62
N GLU A 3 -4.01 -35.08 -2.28
CA GLU A 3 -4.42 -33.68 -2.40
C GLU A 3 -3.59 -32.98 -3.48
N ILE A 4 -4.27 -32.30 -4.41
CA ILE A 4 -3.63 -31.58 -5.50
C ILE A 4 -3.97 -30.10 -5.37
N TYR A 5 -3.00 -29.31 -4.93
CA TYR A 5 -3.08 -27.87 -4.80
C TYR A 5 -2.77 -27.20 -6.15
N THR A 6 -3.75 -26.46 -6.66
CA THR A 6 -3.68 -25.75 -7.95
C THR A 6 -3.85 -24.25 -7.76
N GLY A 7 -3.46 -23.45 -8.75
CA GLY A 7 -3.49 -21.99 -8.64
C GLY A 7 -2.25 -21.43 -7.94
N LEU A 8 -1.71 -20.32 -8.47
CA LEU A 8 -0.42 -19.73 -8.12
C LEU A 8 -0.02 -19.89 -6.64
N LEU A 9 0.83 -20.89 -6.39
CA LEU A 9 1.42 -21.16 -5.08
C LEU A 9 2.64 -20.27 -4.87
N PRO A 10 2.78 -19.58 -3.73
CA PRO A 10 4.03 -18.90 -3.40
C PRO A 10 5.15 -19.94 -3.21
N ALA A 11 6.39 -19.54 -3.52
CA ALA A 11 7.52 -20.46 -3.55
C ALA A 11 7.86 -21.08 -2.17
N GLU A 12 7.37 -20.48 -1.09
CA GLU A 12 7.80 -20.71 0.29
C GLU A 12 6.81 -21.54 1.13
N GLU A 13 5.62 -21.89 0.60
CA GLU A 13 4.55 -22.59 1.35
C GLU A 13 4.49 -24.12 1.10
N ILE A 14 5.50 -24.73 0.47
CA ILE A 14 5.46 -26.17 0.18
C ILE A 14 5.93 -26.95 1.41
N PRO A 15 5.08 -27.79 2.04
CA PRO A 15 5.47 -28.63 3.16
C PRO A 15 6.64 -29.54 2.79
N TYR A 16 7.41 -30.00 3.77
CA TYR A 16 8.62 -30.81 3.57
C TYR A 16 8.39 -32.13 2.79
N ASN A 17 7.14 -32.53 2.59
CA ASN A 17 6.71 -33.74 1.87
C ASN A 17 5.86 -33.44 0.62
N GLY A 18 5.77 -32.18 0.19
CA GLY A 18 4.99 -31.77 -0.98
C GLY A 18 5.77 -31.95 -2.28
N HIS A 19 5.12 -32.52 -3.30
CA HIS A 19 5.70 -32.65 -4.63
C HIS A 19 5.31 -31.48 -5.54
N VAL A 20 6.26 -30.93 -6.29
CA VAL A 20 6.05 -29.71 -7.08
C VAL A 20 5.92 -30.04 -8.58
N VAL A 21 4.99 -29.37 -9.26
CA VAL A 21 4.85 -29.41 -10.72
C VAL A 21 5.14 -28.02 -11.27
N ASP A 22 6.33 -27.85 -11.84
CA ASP A 22 6.76 -26.60 -12.46
C ASP A 22 6.61 -26.66 -14.00
N ASN A 23 6.75 -27.85 -14.59
CA ASN A 23 6.75 -28.01 -16.04
C ASN A 23 6.08 -29.33 -16.50
N ARG A 24 6.12 -29.58 -17.82
CA ARG A 24 5.52 -30.77 -18.44
C ARG A 24 6.18 -32.08 -18.07
N GLU A 25 7.49 -32.08 -17.84
CA GLU A 25 8.24 -33.28 -17.47
C GLU A 25 7.87 -33.72 -16.06
N ASP A 26 7.73 -32.74 -15.14
CA ASP A 26 7.25 -32.98 -13.77
C ASP A 26 5.86 -33.63 -13.79
N TYR A 27 4.94 -33.12 -14.61
CA TYR A 27 3.57 -33.63 -14.71
C TYR A 27 3.51 -35.15 -14.95
N ILE A 28 4.34 -35.68 -15.86
CA ILE A 28 4.34 -37.13 -16.17
C ILE A 28 4.77 -37.94 -14.95
N SER A 29 5.87 -37.53 -14.31
CA SER A 29 6.39 -38.22 -13.12
C SER A 29 5.41 -38.15 -11.94
N ILE A 30 4.75 -37.01 -11.77
CA ILE A 30 3.75 -36.79 -10.71
C ILE A 30 2.47 -37.59 -10.95
N ARG A 31 2.00 -37.71 -12.19
CA ARG A 31 0.88 -38.63 -12.53
C ARG A 31 1.18 -40.05 -12.10
N GLN A 32 2.38 -40.56 -12.41
CA GLN A 32 2.80 -41.90 -12.00
C GLN A 32 2.80 -42.04 -10.47
N LEU A 33 3.37 -41.05 -9.77
CA LEU A 33 3.41 -41.01 -8.31
C LEU A 33 2.02 -40.99 -7.67
N ILE A 34 1.07 -40.25 -8.25
CA ILE A 34 -0.34 -40.25 -7.81
C ILE A 34 -0.95 -41.64 -7.97
N TYR A 35 -0.75 -42.29 -9.13
CA TYR A 35 -1.26 -43.64 -9.37
C TYR A 35 -0.68 -44.66 -8.38
N ASP A 36 0.63 -44.59 -8.14
CA ASP A 36 1.31 -45.48 -7.19
C ASP A 36 0.77 -45.24 -5.76
N ALA A 37 0.59 -43.98 -5.36
CA ALA A 37 0.05 -43.63 -4.06
C ALA A 37 -1.40 -44.13 -3.87
N LEU A 38 -2.25 -43.99 -4.89
CA LEU A 38 -3.61 -44.54 -4.88
C LEU A 38 -3.61 -46.05 -4.71
N SER A 39 -2.70 -46.76 -5.41
CA SER A 39 -2.62 -48.22 -5.32
C SER A 39 -2.16 -48.74 -3.95
N GLN A 40 -1.44 -47.89 -3.20
CA GLN A 40 -0.84 -48.21 -1.90
C GLN A 40 -1.61 -47.60 -0.72
N ASP A 41 -2.73 -46.91 -0.99
CA ASP A 41 -3.46 -46.10 -0.01
C ASP A 41 -2.56 -45.11 0.76
N ALA A 42 -1.57 -44.56 0.04
CA ALA A 42 -0.63 -43.59 0.59
C ALA A 42 -1.19 -42.16 0.52
N GLU A 43 -0.66 -41.30 1.38
CA GLU A 43 -0.94 -39.86 1.35
C GLU A 43 0.10 -39.12 0.52
N VAL A 44 -0.36 -38.28 -0.40
CA VAL A 44 0.49 -37.48 -1.28
C VAL A 44 -0.12 -36.09 -1.43
N GLN A 45 0.74 -35.08 -1.36
CA GLN A 45 0.38 -33.69 -1.66
C GLN A 45 1.15 -33.21 -2.89
N VAL A 46 0.43 -32.69 -3.87
CA VAL A 46 0.97 -32.16 -5.13
C VAL A 46 0.69 -30.67 -5.22
N PHE A 47 1.68 -29.90 -5.63
CA PHE A 47 1.69 -28.44 -5.66
C PHE A 47 1.98 -27.97 -7.09
N VAL A 48 0.96 -27.48 -7.79
CA VAL A 48 1.06 -27.05 -9.19
C VAL A 48 1.35 -25.55 -9.24
N ARG A 49 2.55 -25.18 -9.70
CA ARG A 49 2.99 -23.77 -9.73
C ARG A 49 2.68 -23.07 -11.04
N THR A 50 2.61 -23.82 -12.14
CA THR A 50 2.38 -23.22 -13.47
C THR A 50 0.94 -23.38 -13.92
N ARG A 51 0.35 -22.25 -14.33
CA ARG A 51 -1.04 -22.16 -14.79
C ARG A 51 -1.36 -23.08 -15.97
N VAL A 52 -0.37 -23.41 -16.79
CA VAL A 52 -0.52 -24.36 -17.91
C VAL A 52 -0.76 -25.77 -17.38
N CYS A 53 -0.05 -26.16 -16.32
CA CYS A 53 -0.14 -27.48 -15.71
C CYS A 53 -1.39 -27.63 -14.85
N ASP A 54 -1.94 -26.53 -14.29
CA ASP A 54 -3.19 -26.56 -13.53
C ASP A 54 -4.26 -27.31 -14.32
N GLY A 55 -4.49 -26.91 -15.58
CA GLY A 55 -5.51 -27.48 -16.47
C GLY A 55 -5.38 -28.97 -16.76
N TRP A 56 -4.23 -29.59 -16.44
CA TRP A 56 -4.00 -31.02 -16.67
C TRP A 56 -4.45 -31.91 -15.52
N PHE A 57 -4.80 -31.33 -14.37
CA PHE A 57 -5.27 -32.06 -13.19
C PHE A 57 -6.79 -31.96 -12.98
N TRP A 58 -7.51 -31.22 -13.82
CA TRP A 58 -8.94 -30.92 -13.62
C TRP A 58 -9.83 -32.14 -13.85
N ASP A 59 -9.39 -33.09 -14.69
CA ASP A 59 -10.10 -34.31 -15.03
C ASP A 59 -9.91 -35.42 -13.98
N ILE A 60 -8.83 -35.38 -13.21
CA ILE A 60 -8.44 -36.48 -12.32
C ILE A 60 -9.45 -36.72 -11.18
N GLU A 61 -10.02 -35.65 -10.62
CA GLU A 61 -11.01 -35.74 -9.54
C GLU A 61 -12.27 -36.51 -9.97
N GLU A 62 -12.61 -36.48 -11.27
CA GLU A 62 -13.77 -37.21 -11.79
C GLU A 62 -13.55 -38.73 -11.84
N TYR A 63 -12.30 -39.18 -11.87
CA TYR A 63 -11.95 -40.60 -12.01
C TYR A 63 -11.66 -41.31 -10.68
N PHE A 64 -11.27 -40.57 -9.63
CA PHE A 64 -10.84 -41.15 -8.35
C PHE A 64 -11.45 -40.39 -7.18
N ALA A 65 -12.22 -41.08 -6.34
CA ALA A 65 -12.89 -40.48 -5.18
C ALA A 65 -11.91 -40.10 -4.06
N GLU A 66 -10.71 -40.69 -4.07
CA GLU A 66 -9.64 -40.50 -3.09
C GLU A 66 -8.73 -39.30 -3.41
N ILE A 67 -8.96 -38.65 -4.56
CA ILE A 67 -8.26 -37.44 -4.98
C ILE A 67 -9.13 -36.23 -4.68
N ARG A 68 -8.51 -35.21 -4.08
CA ARG A 68 -9.12 -33.91 -3.85
C ARG A 68 -8.32 -32.83 -4.54
N VAL A 69 -8.95 -32.08 -5.45
CA VAL A 69 -8.31 -30.90 -6.07
C VAL A 69 -8.65 -29.68 -5.23
N ILE A 70 -7.63 -29.03 -4.69
CA ILE A 70 -7.76 -27.86 -3.84
C ILE A 70 -7.31 -26.64 -4.63
N ASN A 71 -8.23 -25.71 -4.89
CA ASN A 71 -7.89 -24.43 -5.49
C ASN A 71 -7.22 -23.54 -4.43
N TYR A 72 -5.92 -23.36 -4.58
CA TYR A 72 -5.04 -22.55 -3.75
C TYR A 72 -4.74 -21.17 -4.36
N SER A 73 -5.65 -20.67 -5.21
CA SER A 73 -5.55 -19.33 -5.77
C SER A 73 -5.45 -18.25 -4.67
N PRO A 74 -4.52 -17.27 -4.80
CA PRO A 74 -4.44 -16.13 -3.89
C PRO A 74 -5.76 -15.39 -3.71
N PHE A 75 -6.60 -15.34 -4.75
CA PHE A 75 -7.93 -14.74 -4.67
C PHE A 75 -8.93 -15.54 -3.85
N GLU A 76 -8.94 -16.87 -3.97
CA GLU A 76 -9.82 -17.70 -3.15
C GLU A 76 -9.43 -17.59 -1.67
N ARG A 77 -8.12 -17.61 -1.38
CA ARG A 77 -7.59 -17.38 -0.03
C ARG A 77 -7.97 -16.01 0.50
N LEU A 78 -7.82 -14.96 -0.31
CA LEU A 78 -8.20 -13.61 0.08
C LEU A 78 -9.72 -13.50 0.31
N LYS A 79 -10.56 -14.13 -0.52
CA LYS A 79 -12.02 -14.16 -0.30
C LYS A 79 -12.39 -14.84 1.02
N GLN A 80 -11.74 -15.96 1.34
CA GLN A 80 -11.94 -16.66 2.61
C GLN A 80 -11.51 -15.77 3.79
N LYS A 81 -10.33 -15.15 3.70
CA LYS A 81 -9.79 -14.23 4.73
C LYS A 81 -10.73 -13.06 5.01
N LEU A 82 -11.26 -12.45 3.96
CA LEU A 82 -12.16 -11.30 4.06
C LEU A 82 -13.61 -11.68 4.34
N ASN A 83 -13.93 -12.98 4.32
CA ASN A 83 -15.28 -13.54 4.43
C ASN A 83 -16.25 -12.94 3.39
N ILE A 84 -15.83 -12.93 2.11
CA ILE A 84 -16.63 -12.43 0.98
C ILE A 84 -16.88 -13.54 -0.05
N GLN A 85 -18.00 -13.47 -0.76
CA GLN A 85 -18.32 -14.44 -1.82
C GLN A 85 -17.63 -14.13 -3.15
N SER A 86 -17.45 -12.84 -3.45
CA SER A 86 -16.85 -12.36 -4.69
C SER A 86 -16.23 -10.99 -4.50
N PHE A 87 -15.15 -10.71 -5.24
CA PHE A 87 -14.62 -9.36 -5.37
C PHE A 87 -15.59 -8.48 -6.17
N PRO A 88 -15.58 -7.15 -5.95
CA PRO A 88 -16.30 -6.23 -6.82
C PRO A 88 -15.76 -6.32 -8.25
N SER A 89 -16.62 -6.08 -9.25
CA SER A 89 -16.27 -6.23 -10.67
C SER A 89 -15.12 -5.34 -11.14
N ASP A 90 -14.85 -4.26 -10.40
CA ASP A 90 -13.81 -3.28 -10.64
C ASP A 90 -12.65 -3.42 -9.64
N PHE A 91 -12.43 -4.63 -9.11
CA PHE A 91 -11.28 -4.97 -8.27
C PHE A 91 -10.00 -4.92 -9.13
N PRO A 92 -9.07 -3.99 -8.87
CA PRO A 92 -7.99 -3.67 -9.80
C PRO A 92 -6.74 -4.53 -9.65
N LEU A 93 -6.66 -5.41 -8.65
CA LEU A 93 -5.50 -6.26 -8.42
C LEU A 93 -5.59 -7.55 -9.22
N SER A 94 -4.44 -8.13 -9.55
CA SER A 94 -4.25 -9.51 -10.00
C SER A 94 -3.93 -10.45 -8.83
N SER A 95 -3.92 -11.76 -9.06
CA SER A 95 -3.50 -12.74 -8.03
C SER A 95 -2.02 -12.58 -7.69
N GLU A 96 -1.21 -12.21 -8.67
CA GLU A 96 0.20 -11.89 -8.50
C GLU A 96 0.39 -10.65 -7.63
N ASP A 97 -0.42 -9.60 -7.81
CA ASP A 97 -0.38 -8.41 -6.96
C ASP A 97 -0.73 -8.75 -5.50
N VAL A 98 -1.71 -9.62 -5.26
CA VAL A 98 -2.10 -10.06 -3.91
C VAL A 98 -0.92 -10.72 -3.18
N VAL A 99 -0.12 -11.51 -3.90
CA VAL A 99 1.09 -12.13 -3.35
C VAL A 99 2.20 -11.09 -3.16
N GLN A 100 2.49 -10.27 -4.19
CA GLN A 100 3.57 -9.28 -4.13
C GLN A 100 3.36 -8.22 -3.04
N LEU A 101 2.11 -7.83 -2.80
CA LEU A 101 1.75 -6.87 -1.75
C LEU A 101 1.64 -7.50 -0.35
N GLY A 102 1.79 -8.82 -0.22
CA GLY A 102 1.68 -9.52 1.06
C GLY A 102 0.28 -9.40 1.69
N ILE A 103 -0.78 -9.29 0.89
CA ILE A 103 -2.14 -9.00 1.40
C ILE A 103 -2.65 -10.16 2.27
N LEU A 104 -2.25 -11.38 1.95
CA LEU A 104 -2.63 -12.58 2.72
C LEU A 104 -1.99 -12.59 4.11
N ASP A 105 -0.84 -11.92 4.29
CA ASP A 105 -0.07 -11.85 5.54
C ASP A 105 -0.58 -10.76 6.49
N LEU A 106 -1.47 -9.89 6.02
CA LEU A 106 -2.13 -8.88 6.85
C LEU A 106 -2.94 -9.55 7.97
N LEU A 107 -3.21 -8.83 9.06
CA LEU A 107 -4.03 -9.35 10.16
C LEU A 107 -5.43 -9.72 9.68
N ASP A 108 -5.99 -10.80 10.23
CA ASP A 108 -7.36 -11.19 9.92
C ASP A 108 -8.36 -10.13 10.41
N PRO A 109 -9.37 -9.78 9.59
CA PRO A 109 -10.36 -8.80 9.99
C PRO A 109 -11.23 -9.35 11.11
N LEU A 110 -11.47 -8.54 12.15
CA LEU A 110 -12.33 -8.93 13.29
C LEU A 110 -13.80 -9.11 12.89
N ASN A 111 -14.23 -8.46 11.82
CA ASN A 111 -15.59 -8.49 11.30
C ASN A 111 -15.56 -8.70 9.78
N PRO A 112 -16.65 -9.22 9.19
CA PRO A 112 -16.75 -9.33 7.73
C PRO A 112 -16.46 -8.01 7.03
N VAL A 113 -15.61 -8.04 6.00
CA VAL A 113 -15.19 -6.84 5.28
C VAL A 113 -16.24 -6.45 4.25
N THR A 114 -16.84 -5.27 4.43
CA THR A 114 -17.86 -4.73 3.52
C THR A 114 -17.25 -3.95 2.36
N ASP A 115 -16.06 -3.37 2.56
CA ASP A 115 -15.33 -2.62 1.54
C ASP A 115 -13.90 -3.13 1.47
N VAL A 116 -13.68 -4.03 0.51
CA VAL A 116 -12.38 -4.67 0.28
C VAL A 116 -11.31 -3.64 -0.09
N LYS A 117 -11.67 -2.63 -0.90
CA LYS A 117 -10.72 -1.63 -1.38
C LYS A 117 -10.20 -0.80 -0.22
N LYS A 118 -11.15 -0.31 0.60
CA LYS A 118 -10.83 0.44 1.82
C LYS A 118 -9.96 -0.38 2.76
N TRP A 119 -10.32 -1.63 3.01
CA TRP A 119 -9.55 -2.52 3.90
C TRP A 119 -8.10 -2.71 3.42
N ILE A 120 -7.89 -3.01 2.13
CA ILE A 120 -6.53 -3.19 1.57
C ILE A 120 -5.70 -1.91 1.75
N VAL A 121 -6.27 -0.77 1.37
CA VAL A 121 -5.55 0.50 1.39
C VAL A 121 -5.26 0.96 2.82
N GLU A 122 -6.19 0.76 3.75
CA GLU A 122 -6.00 1.04 5.18
C GLU A 122 -4.80 0.27 5.76
N HIS A 123 -4.66 -1.01 5.42
CA HIS A 123 -3.62 -1.86 5.98
C HIS A 123 -2.26 -1.68 5.29
N LEU A 124 -2.25 -1.34 4.00
CA LEU A 124 -1.01 -1.16 3.24
C LEU A 124 -0.47 0.27 3.28
N LEU A 125 -1.35 1.28 3.34
CA LEU A 125 -0.98 2.70 3.28
C LEU A 125 -1.36 3.48 4.55
N GLY A 126 -2.19 2.91 5.43
CA GLY A 126 -2.64 3.53 6.69
C GLY A 126 -4.06 4.10 6.61
N GLU A 127 -4.65 4.34 7.80
CA GLU A 127 -6.03 4.84 7.98
C GLU A 127 -6.35 6.10 7.18
N ILE A 128 -5.34 6.93 6.93
CA ILE A 128 -5.53 8.16 6.19
C ILE A 128 -6.06 7.92 4.77
N TRP A 129 -5.51 6.94 4.09
CA TRP A 129 -5.93 6.58 2.74
C TRP A 129 -7.31 5.91 2.70
N ALA A 130 -7.81 5.44 3.84
CA ALA A 130 -9.13 4.85 3.99
C ALA A 130 -10.24 5.90 4.26
N THR A 131 -9.87 7.19 4.35
CA THR A 131 -10.82 8.28 4.61
C THR A 131 -11.61 8.62 3.35
N SER A 132 -12.93 8.44 3.39
CA SER A 132 -13.82 8.77 2.27
C SER A 132 -14.17 10.26 2.22
N MET A 133 -14.39 10.90 3.37
CA MET A 133 -14.83 12.28 3.45
C MET A 133 -13.64 13.25 3.58
N PRO A 134 -13.31 14.04 2.55
CA PRO A 134 -12.21 15.00 2.63
C PRO A 134 -12.54 16.14 3.60
N SER A 135 -11.58 16.47 4.47
CA SER A 135 -11.63 17.59 5.40
C SER A 135 -10.26 18.29 5.49
N TRP A 136 -10.19 19.44 6.15
CA TRP A 136 -8.90 20.10 6.43
C TRP A 136 -8.06 19.30 7.43
N ASP A 137 -8.69 18.64 8.42
CA ASP A 137 -8.00 17.72 9.32
C ASP A 137 -7.39 16.54 8.55
N HIS A 138 -8.15 15.92 7.65
CA HIS A 138 -7.64 14.87 6.77
C HIS A 138 -6.49 15.38 5.88
N PHE A 139 -6.63 16.57 5.29
CA PHE A 139 -5.59 17.18 4.47
C PHE A 139 -4.30 17.42 5.27
N SER A 140 -4.42 17.94 6.49
CA SER A 140 -3.30 18.14 7.41
C SER A 140 -2.57 16.84 7.71
N LYS A 141 -3.31 15.79 8.08
CA LYS A 141 -2.71 14.47 8.32
C LYS A 141 -2.05 13.90 7.05
N LEU A 142 -2.60 14.16 5.86
CA LEU A 142 -2.09 13.63 4.59
C LEU A 142 -0.77 14.31 4.22
N VAL A 143 -0.65 15.60 4.52
CA VAL A 143 0.60 16.35 4.42
C VAL A 143 1.68 15.71 5.31
N HIS A 144 1.37 15.39 6.57
CA HIS A 144 2.33 14.68 7.45
C HIS A 144 2.71 13.31 6.90
N TRP A 145 1.73 12.53 6.46
CA TRP A 145 1.96 11.20 5.89
C TRP A 145 2.96 11.23 4.73
N PHE A 146 2.82 12.18 3.79
CA PHE A 146 3.75 12.32 2.66
C PHE A 146 5.18 12.69 3.05
N VAL A 147 5.36 13.25 4.24
CA VAL A 147 6.69 13.58 4.78
C VAL A 147 7.30 12.41 5.56
N GLU A 148 6.48 11.68 6.30
CA GLU A 148 6.93 10.56 7.14
C GLU A 148 7.24 9.30 6.34
N VAL A 149 6.51 9.03 5.26
CA VAL A 149 6.70 7.78 4.51
C VAL A 149 7.97 7.79 3.65
N GLU A 150 8.80 6.77 3.86
CA GLU A 150 9.97 6.47 3.05
C GLU A 150 9.56 5.65 1.83
N GLY A 151 9.22 6.33 0.73
CA GLY A 151 8.97 5.70 -0.56
C GLY A 151 7.63 6.08 -1.17
N GLU A 152 7.45 5.72 -2.43
CA GLU A 152 6.16 5.84 -3.11
C GLU A 152 5.33 4.56 -2.84
N PRO A 153 3.99 4.66 -2.79
CA PRO A 153 3.13 3.47 -2.78
C PRO A 153 3.52 2.50 -3.89
N SER A 154 3.40 1.19 -3.61
CA SER A 154 3.68 0.17 -4.62
C SER A 154 2.93 0.45 -5.93
N PRO A 155 3.57 0.32 -7.11
CA PRO A 155 2.90 0.53 -8.40
C PRO A 155 1.63 -0.31 -8.58
N SER A 156 1.56 -1.51 -7.97
CA SER A 156 0.37 -2.36 -7.96
C SER A 156 -0.84 -1.71 -7.27
N LEU A 157 -0.63 -0.70 -6.40
CA LEU A 157 -1.69 0.06 -5.75
C LEU A 157 -2.12 1.31 -6.52
N SER A 158 -1.46 1.67 -7.62
CA SER A 158 -1.71 2.89 -8.39
C SER A 158 -3.19 3.09 -8.75
N ALA A 159 -3.86 2.03 -9.20
CA ALA A 159 -5.28 2.09 -9.55
C ALA A 159 -6.18 2.39 -8.33
N PHE A 160 -5.86 1.85 -7.14
CA PHE A 160 -6.58 2.18 -5.91
C PHE A 160 -6.32 3.63 -5.49
N THR A 161 -5.05 4.02 -5.43
CA THR A 161 -4.66 5.37 -4.99
C THR A 161 -5.25 6.43 -5.92
N ASP A 162 -5.28 6.18 -7.23
CA ASP A 162 -5.86 7.08 -8.22
C ASP A 162 -7.37 7.25 -8.03
N GLN A 163 -8.10 6.16 -7.74
CA GLN A 163 -9.54 6.23 -7.47
C GLN A 163 -9.82 7.06 -6.21
N ILE A 164 -9.06 6.81 -5.14
CA ILE A 164 -9.19 7.51 -3.86
C ILE A 164 -8.87 9.01 -4.02
N ILE A 165 -7.75 9.32 -4.70
CA ILE A 165 -7.34 10.69 -5.02
C ILE A 165 -8.42 11.42 -5.82
N LYS A 166 -9.01 10.77 -6.83
CA LYS A 166 -10.12 11.33 -7.61
C LYS A 166 -11.34 11.60 -6.72
N GLY A 167 -11.61 10.73 -5.75
CA GLY A 167 -12.62 10.94 -4.71
C GLY A 167 -12.36 12.23 -3.94
N TRP A 168 -11.19 12.37 -3.31
CA TRP A 168 -10.83 13.57 -2.54
C TRP A 168 -10.88 14.87 -3.36
N CYS A 169 -10.37 14.82 -4.58
CA CYS A 169 -10.39 15.96 -5.51
C CYS A 169 -11.81 16.30 -6.01
N SER A 170 -12.74 15.34 -6.08
CA SER A 170 -14.10 15.61 -6.57
C SER A 170 -15.08 15.97 -5.45
N GLU A 171 -14.95 15.35 -4.27
CA GLU A 171 -15.89 15.51 -3.16
C GLU A 171 -15.52 16.67 -2.22
N GLY A 172 -14.29 17.17 -2.28
CA GLY A 172 -13.83 18.30 -1.47
C GLY A 172 -14.63 19.59 -1.73
N PRO A 173 -15.17 20.28 -0.70
CA PRO A 173 -15.85 21.55 -0.87
C PRO A 173 -14.88 22.71 -1.16
N GLY A 174 -15.24 23.56 -2.13
CA GLY A 174 -14.60 24.86 -2.36
C GLY A 174 -13.08 24.78 -2.55
N SER A 175 -12.33 25.52 -1.73
CA SER A 175 -10.86 25.59 -1.80
C SER A 175 -10.14 24.30 -1.40
N LEU A 176 -10.81 23.40 -0.66
CA LEU A 176 -10.21 22.13 -0.24
C LEU A 176 -9.91 21.21 -1.44
N ARG A 177 -10.79 21.20 -2.45
CA ARG A 177 -10.54 20.51 -3.72
C ARG A 177 -9.23 20.96 -4.37
N SER A 178 -9.04 22.27 -4.48
CA SER A 178 -7.82 22.85 -5.06
C SER A 178 -6.59 22.54 -4.23
N ALA A 179 -6.72 22.49 -2.90
CA ALA A 179 -5.64 22.12 -1.99
C ALA A 179 -5.15 20.68 -2.25
N TYR A 180 -6.04 19.69 -2.36
CA TYR A 180 -5.64 18.32 -2.70
C TYR A 180 -4.94 18.25 -4.05
N SER A 181 -5.51 18.87 -5.09
CA SER A 181 -4.90 18.87 -6.42
C SER A 181 -3.50 19.46 -6.41
N ARG A 182 -3.30 20.63 -5.78
CA ARG A 182 -1.99 21.30 -5.68
C ARG A 182 -1.01 20.47 -4.85
N LEU A 183 -1.44 19.86 -3.74
CA LEU A 183 -0.58 18.96 -2.95
C LEU A 183 -0.09 17.80 -3.82
N LEU A 184 -1.00 17.13 -4.53
CA LEU A 184 -0.76 15.88 -5.24
C LEU A 184 0.04 16.03 -6.56
N GLU A 185 0.27 17.25 -7.05
CA GLU A 185 1.18 17.50 -8.19
C GLU A 185 2.63 17.07 -7.89
N ASN A 186 3.08 17.25 -6.65
CA ASN A 186 4.37 16.78 -6.17
C ASN A 186 4.30 16.52 -4.65
N PRO A 187 3.65 15.42 -4.23
CA PRO A 187 3.15 15.24 -2.86
C PRO A 187 4.20 15.49 -1.79
N LYS A 188 5.37 14.86 -1.91
CA LYS A 188 6.46 14.96 -0.94
C LYS A 188 7.05 16.37 -0.88
N LYS A 189 7.39 16.95 -2.04
CA LYS A 189 7.95 18.31 -2.12
C LYS A 189 6.98 19.33 -1.53
N ASN A 190 5.73 19.24 -1.94
CA ASN A 190 4.66 20.13 -1.57
C ASN A 190 4.31 20.03 -0.09
N ALA A 191 4.28 18.82 0.47
CA ALA A 191 4.08 18.60 1.89
C ALA A 191 5.21 19.22 2.73
N ILE A 192 6.48 19.00 2.34
CA ILE A 192 7.63 19.60 3.03
C ILE A 192 7.58 21.13 2.95
N SER A 193 7.27 21.69 1.77
CA SER A 193 7.11 23.13 1.56
C SER A 193 6.06 23.71 2.51
N LEU A 194 4.89 23.08 2.56
CA LEU A 194 3.75 23.54 3.35
C LEU A 194 4.02 23.49 4.86
N LEU A 195 4.58 22.39 5.35
CA LEU A 195 4.94 22.26 6.77
C LEU A 195 6.01 23.27 7.15
N THR A 196 7.02 23.47 6.30
CA THR A 196 8.11 24.40 6.61
C THR A 196 7.65 25.84 6.60
N TRP A 197 6.83 26.23 5.62
CA TRP A 197 6.25 27.57 5.59
C TRP A 197 5.42 27.86 6.85
N SER A 198 4.61 26.87 7.28
CA SER A 198 3.80 26.98 8.50
C SER A 198 4.68 27.12 9.74
N ALA A 199 5.76 26.34 9.83
CA ALA A 199 6.72 26.39 10.95
C ALA A 199 7.46 27.74 11.04
N LEU A 200 7.67 28.38 9.90
CA LEU A 200 8.37 29.66 9.80
C LEU A 200 7.45 30.87 9.94
N SER A 201 6.16 30.69 10.26
CA SER A 201 5.22 31.80 10.47
C SER A 201 5.68 32.88 11.48
N PRO A 202 6.43 32.57 12.56
CA PRO A 202 6.96 33.62 13.43
C PRO A 202 8.07 34.48 12.81
N TYR A 203 8.60 34.09 11.65
CA TYR A 203 9.77 34.69 10.99
C TYR A 203 9.41 35.28 9.63
N ASP A 204 8.22 35.87 9.50
CA ASP A 204 7.65 36.33 8.22
C ASP A 204 8.62 37.19 7.37
N GLU A 205 9.42 38.05 7.99
CA GLU A 205 10.41 38.92 7.32
C GLU A 205 11.53 38.16 6.60
N PHE A 206 11.85 36.94 7.04
CA PHE A 206 13.00 36.16 6.56
C PHE A 206 12.60 34.84 5.90
N ARG A 207 11.32 34.48 5.97
CA ARG A 207 10.82 33.18 5.52
C ARG A 207 11.05 32.94 4.03
N GLU A 208 10.76 33.93 3.19
CA GLU A 208 10.94 33.79 1.74
C GLU A 208 12.41 33.62 1.38
N ASP A 209 13.29 34.45 1.94
CA ASP A 209 14.74 34.36 1.72
C ASP A 209 15.31 33.02 2.17
N TRP A 210 14.87 32.52 3.33
CA TRP A 210 15.35 31.23 3.85
C TRP A 210 14.94 30.04 2.99
N LEU A 211 13.84 30.18 2.25
CA LEU A 211 13.27 29.11 1.42
C LEU A 211 13.60 29.27 -0.07
N ALA A 212 14.02 30.46 -0.51
CA ALA A 212 14.34 30.74 -1.91
C ALA A 212 15.41 29.82 -2.49
N ASP A 213 16.38 29.41 -1.65
CA ASP A 213 17.50 28.55 -2.05
C ASP A 213 17.18 27.04 -1.94
N GLU A 214 15.99 26.68 -1.44
CA GLU A 214 15.66 25.28 -1.18
C GLU A 214 14.96 24.64 -2.39
N THR A 215 15.58 23.59 -2.94
CA THR A 215 15.07 22.89 -4.14
C THR A 215 13.68 22.25 -3.94
N TRP A 216 13.28 22.03 -2.68
CA TRP A 216 11.98 21.49 -2.29
C TRP A 216 10.92 22.56 -1.99
N PHE A 217 11.27 23.84 -1.99
CA PHE A 217 10.27 24.88 -1.79
C PHE A 217 9.33 24.98 -3.00
N SER A 218 8.05 25.18 -2.72
CA SER A 218 6.98 25.38 -3.69
C SER A 218 6.09 26.53 -3.18
N PRO A 219 6.08 27.69 -3.85
CA PRO A 219 5.23 28.81 -3.46
C PRO A 219 3.75 28.53 -3.73
N VAL A 220 3.46 27.49 -4.51
CA VAL A 220 2.10 27.08 -4.92
C VAL A 220 1.29 26.51 -3.77
N LEU A 221 1.69 26.61 -2.50
CA LEU A 221 0.86 26.14 -1.37
C LEU A 221 0.88 27.08 -0.16
N VAL A 222 1.55 28.24 -0.26
CA VAL A 222 1.80 29.12 0.89
C VAL A 222 0.51 29.68 1.50
N ASP A 223 -0.52 29.91 0.68
CA ASP A 223 -1.85 30.36 1.08
C ASP A 223 -2.61 29.33 1.92
N LEU A 224 -2.17 28.06 1.91
CA LEU A 224 -2.79 26.96 2.63
C LEU A 224 -2.12 26.67 3.98
N ALA A 225 -0.98 27.29 4.28
CA ALA A 225 -0.22 27.03 5.51
C ALA A 225 -1.04 27.28 6.78
N GLY A 226 -1.90 28.29 6.78
CA GLY A 226 -2.81 28.58 7.90
C GLY A 226 -3.95 27.57 8.08
N LYS A 227 -3.99 26.49 7.30
CA LYS A 227 -4.97 25.40 7.39
C LYS A 227 -4.39 24.10 7.97
N ILE A 228 -3.12 24.10 8.35
CA ILE A 228 -2.43 22.94 8.92
C ILE A 228 -2.37 23.07 10.44
N ASP A 229 -3.12 22.21 11.14
CA ASP A 229 -3.33 22.30 12.58
C ASP A 229 -2.13 21.83 13.43
N THR A 230 -1.21 21.06 12.85
CA THR A 230 -0.06 20.51 13.57
C THR A 230 1.18 20.59 12.69
N ILE A 231 2.31 21.00 13.27
CA ILE A 231 3.56 21.19 12.55
C ILE A 231 4.61 20.30 13.18
N VAL A 232 4.92 19.19 12.50
CA VAL A 232 6.03 18.30 12.83
C VAL A 232 6.94 18.34 11.61
N LEU A 233 8.09 18.99 11.77
CA LEU A 233 9.08 19.02 10.71
C LEU A 233 9.92 17.74 10.73
N PRO A 234 10.22 17.15 9.56
CA PRO A 234 11.14 16.04 9.48
C PRO A 234 12.54 16.50 9.93
N ILE A 235 13.28 15.59 10.58
CA ILE A 235 14.52 15.90 11.31
C ILE A 235 15.56 16.59 10.42
N ASN A 236 15.68 16.17 9.16
CA ASN A 236 16.60 16.76 8.18
C ASN A 236 16.26 18.23 7.87
N ILE A 237 14.98 18.57 7.78
CA ILE A 237 14.53 19.94 7.54
C ILE A 237 14.74 20.78 8.80
N ARG A 238 14.37 20.26 9.97
CA ARG A 238 14.62 20.93 11.26
C ARG A 238 16.10 21.27 11.43
N ARG A 239 17.00 20.31 11.19
CA ARG A 239 18.46 20.54 11.26
C ARG A 239 18.98 21.62 10.32
N LYS A 240 18.35 21.81 9.15
CA LYS A 240 18.69 22.89 8.23
C LYS A 240 18.22 24.26 8.72
N LEU A 241 17.07 24.31 9.39
CA LEU A 241 16.46 25.55 9.87
C LEU A 241 17.03 26.03 11.20
N ASP A 242 17.42 25.11 12.09
CA ASP A 242 17.90 25.44 13.44
C ASP A 242 19.04 26.50 13.43
N PRO A 243 20.07 26.43 12.55
CA PRO A 243 21.10 27.46 12.49
C PRO A 243 20.59 28.81 11.99
N LYS A 244 19.65 28.83 11.03
CA LYS A 244 19.04 30.05 10.50
C LYS A 244 18.23 30.76 11.60
N ILE A 245 17.42 29.98 12.33
CA ILE A 245 16.64 30.44 13.48
C ILE A 245 17.54 30.96 14.61
N GLN A 246 18.61 30.24 14.94
CA GLN A 246 19.55 30.67 15.97
C GLN A 246 20.25 31.98 15.59
N SER A 247 20.69 32.11 14.33
CA SER A 247 21.30 33.34 13.82
C SER A 247 20.35 34.54 13.89
N TYR A 248 19.06 34.34 13.60
CA TYR A 248 18.04 35.37 13.72
C TYR A 248 17.87 35.85 15.17
N TRP A 249 17.75 34.93 16.12
CA TRP A 249 17.58 35.32 17.52
C TRP A 249 18.83 35.99 18.09
N ASN A 250 20.02 35.53 17.69
CA ASN A 250 21.26 36.19 18.08
C ASN A 250 21.34 37.64 17.56
N SER A 251 20.92 37.91 16.31
CA SER A 251 20.94 39.27 15.77
C SER A 251 19.91 40.19 16.43
N LYS A 252 18.70 39.68 16.72
CA LYS A 252 17.68 40.43 17.46
C LYS A 252 18.11 40.74 18.90
N LEU A 253 18.75 39.80 19.59
CA LEU A 253 19.28 40.02 20.94
C LEU A 253 20.43 41.02 20.96
N GLN A 254 21.34 40.97 19.99
CA GLN A 254 22.45 41.92 19.89
C GLN A 254 21.94 43.34 19.64
N GLY A 255 20.97 43.51 18.73
CA GLY A 255 20.34 44.82 18.48
C GLY A 255 19.64 45.41 19.71
N LEU A 256 19.13 44.57 20.62
CA LEU A 256 18.53 45.03 21.89
C LEU A 256 19.57 45.40 22.97
N ILE A 257 20.82 44.97 22.82
CA ILE A 257 21.93 45.30 23.73
C ILE A 257 22.63 46.60 23.29
N ASP A 258 22.63 46.87 21.98
CA ASP A 258 23.28 48.03 21.37
C ASP A 258 22.40 49.31 21.38
N ASP A 259 21.10 49.17 21.71
CA ASP A 259 20.11 50.26 21.91
C ASP A 259 19.94 50.64 23.39
#